data_AF-A0A932FV86-F1
#
_entry.id   AF-A0A932FV86-F1
#
_cell.length_a   1.000
_cell.length_b   1.000
_cell.length_c   1.000
_cell.angle_alpha   90.00
_cell.angle_beta   90.00
_cell.angle_gamma   90.00
#
_symmetry.space_group_name_H-M   'P 1'
#
loop_
_entity.id
_entity.type
_entity.pdbx_description
1 polymer ?
#
loop_
_entity_poly.entity_id
_entity_poly.type
_entity_poly.pdbx_seq_one_letter_code
_entity_poly.pdbx_strand_id
1 'polypeptide(L)'
;MSTRARSPALRTITVAIAAIAPALLVALMALAPAQAQEAQTTIQGAVANGTPGAAPPEGVPVALHVARQGDLLDVRATTTSAQGNFTFDNVTAGEGVVYRVVVVYLNAIYSAILDQSDLSQPVQLTVYEAGGDPGLVRVPTNTVLVQSADRDLQLLTVLELVALDNSDLRAVAADKTPLLLPLPRGATDLRASLDQFDAQVVQVQEGLALTSVLAPGTHELLLSYKVAYGGSEADLARSFFLPTDSVRLLVPAMLARVRTSGLAQEPTVSMGATDYLSFRATGLRQGDRVEIRLERLPASSPLLRLWRALERTTGRILLPVALGLGLAALAVYGLVSRRPAEGSLPQAAAPTDRASLVAALADLDDRFSTHSIGQQEYRAQRETLKDRLLRLELGQRASQAQPAGQEPAQNP
;
A
#
# COMPACT_ATOMS: atom_id res chain seq x y z
N MET A 1 64.55 73.07 -34.39
CA MET A 1 64.73 71.60 -34.25
C MET A 1 64.04 71.13 -32.97
N SER A 2 63.33 70.01 -33.06
CA SER A 2 62.67 69.22 -32.01
C SER A 2 61.29 69.66 -31.48
N THR A 3 60.30 69.14 -32.20
CA THR A 3 58.89 68.91 -31.86
C THR A 3 58.76 67.80 -30.80
N ARG A 4 58.00 68.01 -29.72
CA ARG A 4 57.42 66.92 -28.91
C ARG A 4 55.90 66.89 -29.13
N ALA A 5 55.46 65.90 -29.90
CA ALA A 5 54.06 65.60 -30.14
C ALA A 5 53.42 65.06 -28.85
N ARG A 6 52.35 65.70 -28.38
CA ARG A 6 51.38 65.09 -27.46
C ARG A 6 50.26 64.49 -28.32
N SER A 7 50.11 63.17 -28.24
CA SER A 7 49.14 62.37 -28.99
C SER A 7 47.69 62.73 -28.59
N PRO A 8 46.78 62.94 -29.56
CA PRO A 8 45.36 63.23 -29.30
C PRO A 8 44.49 61.97 -29.09
N ALA A 9 45.11 60.80 -28.88
CA ALA A 9 44.45 59.50 -28.99
C ALA A 9 43.55 59.09 -27.81
N LEU A 10 43.60 59.79 -26.65
CA LEU A 10 42.83 59.39 -25.47
C LEU A 10 41.48 60.09 -25.28
N ARG A 11 41.20 61.20 -25.98
CA ARG A 11 39.91 61.92 -25.80
C ARG A 11 38.76 61.38 -26.64
N THR A 12 39.05 60.68 -27.73
CA THR A 12 38.04 60.08 -28.62
C THR A 12 37.47 58.76 -28.08
N ILE A 13 38.20 58.05 -27.22
CA ILE A 13 37.74 56.77 -26.64
C ILE A 13 36.70 57.00 -25.53
N THR A 14 36.80 58.08 -24.75
CA THR A 14 35.88 58.34 -23.63
C THR A 14 34.47 58.80 -24.08
N VAL A 15 34.36 59.51 -25.20
CA VAL A 15 33.05 59.96 -25.73
C VAL A 15 32.29 58.83 -26.42
N ALA A 16 32.99 57.86 -27.02
CA ALA A 16 32.36 56.69 -27.63
C ALA A 16 31.72 55.76 -26.57
N ILE A 17 32.35 55.57 -25.41
CA ILE A 17 31.84 54.68 -24.35
C ILE A 17 30.57 55.26 -23.68
N ALA A 18 30.46 56.59 -23.56
CA ALA A 18 29.30 57.26 -22.95
C ALA A 18 28.02 57.17 -23.82
N ALA A 19 28.14 57.00 -25.13
CA ALA A 19 26.99 56.82 -26.04
C ALA A 19 26.56 55.35 -26.21
N ILE A 20 27.48 54.40 -25.96
CA ILE A 20 27.21 52.96 -26.07
C ILE A 20 26.44 52.44 -24.86
N ALA A 21 26.70 52.99 -23.66
CA ALA A 21 26.03 52.57 -22.43
C ALA A 21 24.49 52.72 -22.44
N PRO A 22 23.88 53.85 -22.86
CA PRO A 22 22.42 53.95 -22.95
C PRO A 22 21.83 53.11 -24.09
N ALA A 23 22.54 52.97 -25.22
CA ALA A 23 22.10 52.12 -26.33
C ALA A 23 22.10 50.62 -25.96
N LEU A 24 23.10 50.20 -25.18
CA LEU A 24 23.19 48.84 -24.65
C LEU A 24 22.14 48.58 -23.57
N LEU A 25 21.79 49.57 -22.75
CA LEU A 25 20.72 49.47 -21.76
C LEU A 25 19.34 49.35 -22.42
N VAL A 26 19.08 50.11 -23.49
CA VAL A 26 17.86 50.00 -24.30
C VAL A 26 17.80 48.66 -25.03
N ALA A 27 18.93 48.18 -25.58
CA ALA A 27 19.02 46.86 -26.17
C ALA A 27 18.78 45.75 -25.13
N LEU A 28 19.33 45.86 -23.91
CA LEU A 28 19.08 44.89 -22.84
C LEU A 28 17.62 44.92 -22.34
N MET A 29 16.95 46.09 -22.33
CA MET A 29 15.53 46.16 -22.01
C MET A 29 14.63 45.62 -23.15
N ALA A 30 15.08 45.70 -24.40
CA ALA A 30 14.42 45.04 -25.54
C ALA A 30 14.66 43.52 -25.59
N LEU A 31 15.62 43.01 -24.80
CA LEU A 31 15.85 41.59 -24.55
C LEU A 31 15.15 41.08 -23.28
N ALA A 32 14.24 41.86 -22.68
CA ALA A 32 13.29 41.29 -21.73
C ALA A 32 12.63 40.08 -22.43
N PRO A 33 12.61 38.88 -21.81
CA PRO A 33 11.90 37.76 -22.41
C PRO A 33 10.47 38.25 -22.60
N ALA A 34 10.04 38.34 -23.86
CA ALA A 34 8.63 38.43 -24.16
C ALA A 34 8.01 37.27 -23.40
N GLN A 35 7.29 37.55 -22.31
CA GLN A 35 6.41 36.55 -21.74
C GLN A 35 5.53 36.17 -22.92
N ALA A 36 5.73 34.97 -23.46
CA ALA A 36 4.86 34.45 -24.49
C ALA A 36 3.48 34.43 -23.86
N GLN A 37 2.68 35.47 -24.15
CA GLN A 37 1.31 35.54 -23.69
C GLN A 37 0.67 34.26 -24.23
N GLU A 38 0.21 33.40 -23.31
CA GLU A 38 -0.44 32.17 -23.74
C GLU A 38 -1.57 32.57 -24.69
N ALA A 39 -1.62 31.91 -25.86
CA ALA A 39 -2.64 32.21 -26.84
C ALA A 39 -4.00 32.01 -26.17
N GLN A 40 -4.94 32.91 -26.42
CA GLN A 40 -6.29 32.81 -25.86
C GLN A 40 -7.28 32.47 -26.97
N THR A 41 -8.30 31.69 -26.63
CA THR A 41 -9.39 31.33 -27.53
C THR A 41 -10.74 31.46 -26.82
N THR A 42 -11.81 31.45 -27.60
CA THR A 42 -13.17 31.33 -27.09
C THR A 42 -13.71 29.96 -27.47
N ILE A 43 -14.31 29.26 -26.52
CA ILE A 43 -14.98 27.98 -26.74
C ILE A 43 -16.48 28.22 -26.65
N GLN A 44 -17.20 27.93 -27.73
CA GLN A 44 -18.65 28.01 -27.80
C GLN A 44 -19.24 26.62 -27.96
N GLY A 45 -20.43 26.42 -27.43
CA GLY A 45 -21.14 25.16 -27.60
C GLY A 45 -22.59 25.22 -27.18
N ALA A 46 -23.27 24.10 -27.33
CA ALA A 46 -24.63 23.91 -26.88
C ALA A 46 -24.78 22.56 -26.17
N VAL A 47 -25.62 22.55 -25.15
CA VAL A 47 -26.12 21.35 -24.49
C VAL A 47 -27.53 21.10 -25.00
N ALA A 48 -27.74 20.01 -25.71
CA ALA A 48 -29.04 19.59 -26.21
C ALA A 48 -29.60 18.45 -25.34
N ASN A 49 -30.93 18.37 -25.23
CA ASN A 49 -31.58 17.21 -24.63
C ASN A 49 -31.90 16.18 -25.71
N GLY A 50 -31.29 15.00 -25.63
CA GLY A 50 -31.48 13.91 -26.58
C GLY A 50 -32.74 13.08 -26.31
N THR A 51 -33.43 13.29 -25.19
CA THR A 51 -34.69 12.59 -24.90
C THR A 51 -35.82 13.17 -25.77
N PRO A 52 -36.60 12.33 -26.49
CA PRO A 52 -37.69 12.81 -27.34
C PRO A 52 -38.70 13.71 -26.60
N GLY A 53 -38.94 14.90 -27.15
CA GLY A 53 -39.91 15.87 -26.63
C GLY A 53 -39.41 16.70 -25.44
N ALA A 54 -38.18 16.50 -24.99
CA ALA A 54 -37.59 17.30 -23.91
C ALA A 54 -37.07 18.65 -24.43
N ALA A 55 -37.17 19.67 -23.58
CA ALA A 55 -36.65 21.00 -23.89
C ALA A 55 -35.12 21.07 -23.70
N PRO A 56 -34.42 22.00 -24.36
CA PRO A 56 -33.02 22.27 -24.07
C PRO A 56 -32.81 22.58 -22.58
N PRO A 57 -31.76 22.05 -21.95
CA PRO A 57 -31.46 22.29 -20.55
C PRO A 57 -31.03 23.75 -20.33
N GLU A 58 -31.87 24.54 -19.65
CA GLU A 58 -31.56 25.91 -19.23
C GLU A 58 -30.90 25.96 -17.86
N GLY A 59 -29.92 26.86 -17.68
CA GLY A 59 -29.30 27.13 -16.38
C GLY A 59 -28.44 25.98 -15.84
N VAL A 60 -28.10 25.00 -16.68
CA VAL A 60 -27.29 23.86 -16.28
C VAL A 60 -25.82 24.26 -16.18
N PRO A 61 -25.12 23.95 -15.07
CA PRO A 61 -23.70 24.22 -14.94
C PRO A 61 -22.88 23.43 -15.95
N VAL A 62 -22.00 24.13 -16.67
CA VAL A 62 -21.01 23.56 -17.58
C VAL A 62 -19.63 23.90 -17.04
N ALA A 63 -18.79 22.88 -16.87
CA ALA A 63 -17.40 23.04 -16.47
C ALA A 63 -16.48 22.78 -17.67
N LEU A 64 -15.41 23.57 -17.78
CA LEU A 64 -14.34 23.40 -18.76
C LEU A 64 -13.04 23.14 -18.01
N HIS A 65 -12.44 21.98 -18.23
CA HIS A 65 -11.12 21.64 -17.74
C HIS A 65 -10.12 21.79 -18.89
N VAL A 66 -9.05 22.54 -18.65
CA VAL A 66 -7.98 22.76 -19.62
C VAL A 66 -6.72 22.11 -19.08
N ALA A 67 -6.14 21.18 -19.84
CA ALA A 67 -4.94 20.47 -19.43
C ALA A 67 -3.89 20.44 -20.54
N ARG A 68 -2.62 20.35 -20.16
CA ARG A 68 -1.50 20.14 -21.10
C ARG A 68 -0.60 19.07 -20.51
N GLN A 69 -0.32 18.02 -21.29
CA GLN A 69 0.51 16.89 -20.85
C GLN A 69 0.04 16.24 -19.53
N GLY A 70 -1.26 16.29 -19.23
CA GLY A 70 -1.85 15.74 -18.01
C GLY A 70 -1.92 16.71 -16.83
N ASP A 71 -1.22 17.86 -16.90
CA ASP A 71 -1.30 18.89 -15.88
C ASP A 71 -2.51 19.79 -16.15
N LEU A 72 -3.35 19.95 -15.13
CA LEU A 72 -4.49 20.85 -15.15
C LEU A 72 -3.98 22.30 -15.13
N LEU A 73 -4.22 23.03 -16.22
CA LEU A 73 -3.84 24.43 -16.38
C LEU A 73 -4.89 25.37 -15.83
N ASP A 74 -6.17 25.07 -16.10
CA ASP A 74 -7.28 25.96 -15.79
C ASP A 74 -8.59 25.17 -15.63
N VAL A 75 -9.49 25.70 -14.80
CA VAL A 75 -10.86 25.21 -14.65
C VAL A 75 -11.81 26.40 -14.67
N ARG A 76 -12.78 26.35 -15.58
CA ARG A 76 -13.81 27.39 -15.72
C ARG A 76 -15.19 26.79 -15.56
N ALA A 77 -16.14 27.61 -15.14
CA ALA A 77 -17.54 27.24 -15.06
C ALA A 77 -18.41 28.34 -15.69
N THR A 78 -19.49 27.93 -16.32
CA THR A 78 -20.55 28.80 -16.84
C THR A 78 -21.88 28.05 -16.76
N THR A 79 -22.96 28.65 -17.23
CA THR A 79 -24.29 28.03 -17.27
C THR A 79 -24.89 28.13 -18.67
N THR A 80 -25.71 27.16 -19.04
CA THR A 80 -26.44 27.20 -20.30
C THR A 80 -27.51 28.29 -20.33
N SER A 81 -27.76 28.88 -21.51
CA SER A 81 -28.89 29.77 -21.76
C SER A 81 -30.22 29.00 -21.91
N ALA A 82 -31.34 29.71 -22.11
CA ALA A 82 -32.65 29.12 -22.41
C ALA A 82 -32.67 28.24 -23.68
N GLN A 83 -31.67 28.37 -24.56
CA GLN A 83 -31.50 27.54 -25.76
C GLN A 83 -30.44 26.45 -25.58
N GLY A 84 -29.89 26.28 -24.37
CA GLY A 84 -28.83 25.32 -24.09
C GLY A 84 -27.41 25.80 -24.43
N ASN A 85 -27.25 27.02 -24.93
CA ASN A 85 -25.94 27.53 -25.40
C ASN A 85 -25.04 27.94 -24.23
N PHE A 86 -23.74 27.74 -24.37
CA PHE A 86 -22.72 28.19 -23.42
C PHE A 86 -21.50 28.79 -24.13
N THR A 87 -20.73 29.60 -23.41
CA THR A 87 -19.48 30.19 -23.94
C THR A 87 -18.46 30.34 -22.82
N PHE A 88 -17.21 30.03 -23.15
CA PHE A 88 -16.04 30.30 -22.34
C PHE A 88 -15.10 31.24 -23.11
N ASP A 89 -14.93 32.45 -22.62
CA ASP A 89 -14.01 33.42 -23.22
C ASP A 89 -12.61 33.32 -22.62
N ASN A 90 -11.60 33.81 -23.33
CA ASN A 90 -10.22 33.96 -22.87
C ASN A 90 -9.59 32.66 -22.31
N VAL A 91 -9.88 31.52 -22.94
CA VAL A 91 -9.39 30.19 -22.56
C VAL A 91 -7.96 30.01 -23.07
N THR A 92 -7.05 29.49 -22.24
CA THR A 92 -5.69 29.15 -22.66
C THR A 92 -5.71 28.17 -23.82
N ALA A 93 -5.01 28.52 -24.90
CA ALA A 93 -4.86 27.73 -26.11
C ALA A 93 -3.38 27.53 -26.45
N GLY A 94 -3.12 26.55 -27.30
CA GLY A 94 -1.79 26.23 -27.79
C GLY A 94 -1.65 24.75 -28.12
N GLU A 95 -0.50 24.41 -28.70
CA GLU A 95 -0.17 23.03 -29.04
C GLU A 95 -0.14 22.14 -27.77
N GLY A 96 -0.71 20.95 -27.88
CA GLY A 96 -0.76 19.97 -26.78
C GLY A 96 -1.74 20.33 -25.64
N VAL A 97 -2.55 21.37 -25.79
CA VAL A 97 -3.66 21.68 -24.88
C VAL A 97 -4.87 20.83 -25.24
N VAL A 98 -5.44 20.17 -24.23
CA VAL A 98 -6.66 19.36 -24.32
C VAL A 98 -7.72 20.01 -23.44
N TYR A 99 -8.94 20.07 -23.97
CA TYR A 99 -10.10 20.60 -23.29
C TYR A 99 -11.05 19.45 -22.96
N ARG A 100 -11.63 19.47 -21.77
CA ARG A 100 -12.75 18.59 -21.42
C ARG A 100 -13.90 19.46 -20.96
N VAL A 101 -14.98 19.47 -21.74
CA VAL A 101 -16.25 20.08 -21.33
C VAL A 101 -17.05 19.03 -20.58
N VAL A 102 -17.50 19.36 -19.38
CA VAL A 102 -18.24 18.45 -18.49
C VAL A 102 -19.56 19.10 -18.08
N VAL A 103 -20.63 18.33 -18.17
CA VAL A 103 -21.97 18.70 -17.73
C VAL A 103 -22.46 17.62 -16.77
N VAL A 104 -22.93 18.03 -15.59
CA VAL A 104 -23.64 17.15 -14.68
C VAL A 104 -25.12 17.45 -14.80
N TYR A 105 -25.89 16.51 -15.34
CA TYR A 105 -27.32 16.67 -15.56
C TYR A 105 -28.06 15.48 -14.96
N LEU A 106 -28.99 15.75 -14.03
CA LEU A 106 -29.74 14.72 -13.29
C LEU A 106 -28.85 13.62 -12.69
N ASN A 107 -27.70 14.00 -12.11
CA ASN A 107 -26.66 13.13 -11.55
C ASN A 107 -25.93 12.22 -12.55
N ALA A 108 -26.16 12.36 -13.86
CA ALA A 108 -25.32 11.78 -14.90
C ALA A 108 -24.22 12.75 -15.31
N ILE A 109 -23.02 12.22 -15.55
CA ILE A 109 -21.87 12.99 -16.05
C ILE A 109 -21.82 12.82 -17.56
N TYR A 110 -21.85 13.93 -18.28
CA TYR A 110 -21.68 14.01 -19.72
C TYR A 110 -20.41 14.78 -20.00
N SER A 111 -19.57 14.28 -20.90
CA SER A 111 -18.35 15.00 -21.25
C SER A 111 -17.95 14.84 -22.69
N ALA A 112 -17.25 15.84 -23.20
CA ALA A 112 -16.60 15.83 -24.50
C ALA A 112 -15.15 16.23 -24.30
N ILE A 113 -14.24 15.42 -24.82
CA ILE A 113 -12.81 15.74 -24.90
C ILE A 113 -12.57 16.34 -26.26
N LEU A 114 -11.88 17.47 -26.30
CA LEU A 114 -11.64 18.27 -27.48
C LEU A 114 -10.16 18.63 -27.54
N ASP A 115 -9.63 18.73 -28.76
CA ASP A 115 -8.34 19.35 -29.02
C ASP A 115 -8.52 20.68 -29.76
N GLN A 116 -7.41 21.30 -30.16
CA GLN A 116 -7.42 22.60 -30.84
C GLN A 116 -8.13 22.55 -32.22
N SER A 117 -8.18 21.40 -32.88
CA SER A 117 -8.85 21.23 -34.18
C SER A 117 -10.37 21.21 -34.06
N ASP A 118 -10.88 20.68 -32.94
CA ASP A 118 -12.31 20.63 -32.64
C ASP A 118 -12.92 22.01 -32.38
N LEU A 119 -12.11 22.98 -31.92
CA LEU A 119 -12.56 24.34 -31.60
C LEU A 119 -12.96 25.17 -32.83
N SER A 120 -12.80 24.63 -34.04
CA SER A 120 -13.28 25.25 -35.28
C SER A 120 -14.81 25.19 -35.44
N GLN A 121 -15.48 24.34 -34.67
CA GLN A 121 -16.93 24.19 -34.65
C GLN A 121 -17.46 24.35 -33.22
N PRO A 122 -18.73 24.77 -33.04
CA PRO A 122 -19.35 24.76 -31.73
C PRO A 122 -19.41 23.35 -31.14
N VAL A 123 -19.03 23.23 -29.88
CA VAL A 123 -19.08 21.96 -29.12
C VAL A 123 -20.53 21.54 -28.94
N GLN A 124 -20.83 20.26 -29.17
CA GLN A 124 -22.15 19.70 -28.95
C GLN A 124 -22.09 18.65 -27.85
N LEU A 125 -22.92 18.83 -26.82
CA LEU A 125 -23.12 17.87 -25.73
C LEU A 125 -24.59 17.48 -25.66
N THR A 126 -24.86 16.18 -25.57
CA THR A 126 -26.23 15.66 -25.48
C THR A 126 -26.46 15.10 -24.09
N VAL A 127 -27.43 15.64 -23.37
CA VAL A 127 -27.90 15.14 -22.06
C VAL A 127 -29.24 14.44 -22.22
N TYR A 128 -29.65 13.65 -21.24
CA TYR A 128 -30.89 12.88 -21.32
C TYR A 128 -31.67 12.94 -20.00
N GLU A 129 -32.99 12.86 -20.11
CA GLU A 129 -33.86 12.68 -18.96
C GLU A 129 -33.64 11.32 -18.30
N ALA A 130 -33.90 11.25 -17.00
CA ALA A 130 -33.86 9.99 -16.26
C ALA A 130 -35.09 9.10 -16.52
N GLY A 131 -34.99 7.84 -16.09
CA GLY A 131 -36.09 6.87 -16.13
C GLY A 131 -35.98 5.88 -17.27
N GLY A 132 -34.76 5.58 -17.74
CA GLY A 132 -34.51 4.45 -18.63
C GLY A 132 -34.68 3.11 -17.93
N ASP A 133 -34.98 2.07 -18.70
CA ASP A 133 -35.14 0.69 -18.22
C ASP A 133 -33.77 0.01 -18.04
N PRO A 134 -33.37 -0.37 -16.81
CA PRO A 134 -32.12 -1.10 -16.59
C PRO A 134 -32.07 -2.47 -17.29
N GLY A 135 -33.22 -3.06 -17.65
CA GLY A 135 -33.29 -4.31 -18.42
C GLY A 135 -32.81 -4.18 -19.87
N LEU A 136 -32.70 -2.95 -20.39
CA LEU A 136 -32.15 -2.65 -21.72
C LEU A 136 -30.64 -2.40 -21.71
N VAL A 137 -30.00 -2.50 -20.55
CA VAL A 137 -28.55 -2.42 -20.43
C VAL A 137 -27.93 -3.79 -20.68
N ARG A 138 -26.90 -3.80 -21.52
CA ARG A 138 -26.11 -5.01 -21.84
C ARG A 138 -24.62 -4.72 -21.78
N VAL A 139 -23.84 -5.79 -21.86
CA VAL A 139 -22.38 -5.75 -21.86
C VAL A 139 -21.87 -6.24 -23.22
N PRO A 140 -21.60 -5.35 -24.19
CA PRO A 140 -21.06 -5.76 -25.48
C PRO A 140 -19.71 -6.48 -25.34
N THR A 141 -18.84 -5.97 -24.46
CA THR A 141 -17.52 -6.55 -24.21
C THR A 141 -17.16 -6.48 -22.73
N ASN A 142 -16.62 -7.58 -22.21
CA ASN A 142 -15.92 -7.63 -20.94
C ASN A 142 -14.55 -8.27 -21.15
N THR A 143 -13.47 -7.52 -20.90
CA THR A 143 -12.10 -8.05 -20.97
C THR A 143 -11.49 -8.09 -19.58
N VAL A 144 -11.16 -9.30 -19.12
CA VAL A 144 -10.51 -9.56 -17.83
C VAL A 144 -9.04 -9.85 -18.07
N LEU A 145 -8.15 -9.02 -17.53
CA LEU A 145 -6.71 -9.15 -17.65
C LEU A 145 -6.10 -9.42 -16.28
N VAL A 146 -5.55 -10.62 -16.10
CA VAL A 146 -4.70 -10.92 -14.94
C VAL A 146 -3.33 -10.29 -15.20
N GLN A 147 -2.98 -9.22 -14.49
CA GLN A 147 -1.74 -8.49 -14.74
C GLN A 147 -0.54 -9.19 -14.10
N SER A 148 -0.67 -9.60 -12.85
CA SER A 148 0.44 -10.15 -12.07
C SER A 148 -0.04 -10.98 -10.88
N ALA A 149 0.87 -11.79 -10.33
CA ALA A 149 0.70 -12.44 -9.03
C ALA A 149 1.85 -12.03 -8.11
N ASP A 150 1.52 -11.42 -6.98
CA ASP A 150 2.47 -11.19 -5.91
C ASP A 150 2.63 -12.49 -5.10
N ARG A 151 3.81 -13.09 -5.18
CA ARG A 151 4.15 -14.33 -4.46
C ARG A 151 4.06 -14.16 -2.95
N ASP A 152 4.53 -13.03 -2.46
CA ASP A 152 4.67 -12.78 -1.04
C ASP A 152 3.32 -12.51 -0.42
N LEU A 153 2.55 -11.57 -0.96
CA LEU A 153 1.22 -11.21 -0.47
C LEU A 153 0.16 -12.26 -0.82
N GLN A 154 0.46 -13.17 -1.74
CA GLN A 154 -0.49 -14.10 -2.34
C GLN A 154 -1.72 -13.38 -2.92
N LEU A 155 -1.49 -12.30 -3.67
CA LEU A 155 -2.52 -11.51 -4.33
C LEU A 155 -2.32 -11.50 -5.84
N LEU A 156 -3.40 -11.74 -6.59
CA LEU A 156 -3.47 -11.45 -8.01
C LEU A 156 -3.90 -10.00 -8.20
N THR A 157 -3.26 -9.28 -9.12
CA THR A 157 -3.74 -7.98 -9.60
C THR A 157 -4.50 -8.19 -10.90
N VAL A 158 -5.74 -7.73 -10.95
CA VAL A 158 -6.63 -7.88 -12.11
C VAL A 158 -7.08 -6.51 -12.57
N LEU A 159 -7.05 -6.30 -13.88
CA LEU A 159 -7.65 -5.17 -14.57
C LEU A 159 -8.80 -5.71 -15.41
N GLU A 160 -9.96 -5.09 -15.34
CA GLU A 160 -11.15 -5.52 -16.08
C GLU A 160 -11.77 -4.32 -16.79
N LEU A 161 -12.03 -4.47 -18.09
CA LEU A 161 -12.61 -3.44 -18.93
C LEU A 161 -13.99 -3.89 -19.40
N VAL A 162 -15.03 -3.17 -18.99
CA VAL A 162 -16.42 -3.52 -19.27
C VAL A 162 -17.05 -2.40 -20.09
N ALA A 163 -17.47 -2.71 -21.31
CA ALA A 163 -18.35 -1.83 -22.06
C ALA A 163 -19.79 -2.05 -21.59
N LEU A 164 -20.47 -0.98 -21.22
CA LEU A 164 -21.88 -0.97 -20.84
C LEU A 164 -22.64 -0.22 -21.93
N ASP A 165 -23.63 -0.86 -22.55
CA ASP A 165 -24.48 -0.25 -23.56
C ASP A 165 -25.88 -0.06 -22.98
N ASN A 166 -26.27 1.20 -22.81
CA ASN A 166 -27.66 1.56 -22.54
C ASN A 166 -28.33 1.88 -23.87
N SER A 167 -29.17 0.94 -24.34
CA SER A 167 -29.89 1.07 -25.61
C SER A 167 -31.20 1.86 -25.51
N ASP A 168 -31.57 2.33 -24.31
CA ASP A 168 -32.73 3.21 -24.11
C ASP A 168 -32.41 4.65 -24.56
N LEU A 169 -33.44 5.47 -24.77
CA LEU A 169 -33.35 6.90 -25.09
C LEU A 169 -33.38 7.79 -23.83
N ARG A 170 -33.20 7.17 -22.66
CA ARG A 170 -33.19 7.81 -21.34
C ARG A 170 -32.07 7.26 -20.47
N ALA A 171 -31.61 8.08 -19.54
CA ALA A 171 -30.60 7.67 -18.58
C ALA A 171 -31.16 6.67 -17.56
N VAL A 172 -30.43 5.59 -17.32
CA VAL A 172 -30.76 4.57 -16.31
C VAL A 172 -30.23 5.04 -14.96
N ALA A 173 -31.16 5.25 -14.03
CA ALA A 173 -30.86 5.68 -12.66
C ALA A 173 -30.43 4.48 -11.79
N ALA A 174 -29.17 4.06 -11.93
CA ALA A 174 -28.66 2.87 -11.24
C ALA A 174 -28.49 3.07 -9.71
N ASP A 175 -28.60 4.31 -9.22
CA ASP A 175 -28.69 4.62 -7.79
C ASP A 175 -29.97 4.05 -7.15
N LYS A 176 -31.05 3.92 -7.92
CA LYS A 176 -32.34 3.35 -7.49
C LYS A 176 -32.43 1.86 -7.81
N THR A 177 -31.95 1.47 -8.98
CA THR A 177 -31.93 0.07 -9.43
C THR A 177 -30.52 -0.29 -9.88
N PRO A 178 -29.64 -0.72 -8.94
CA PRO A 178 -28.24 -0.95 -9.24
C PRO A 178 -28.01 -1.99 -10.33
N LEU A 179 -27.06 -1.71 -11.22
CA LEU A 179 -26.62 -2.65 -12.24
C LEU A 179 -25.58 -3.58 -11.62
N LEU A 180 -25.90 -4.87 -11.56
CA LEU A 180 -25.00 -5.87 -11.00
C LEU A 180 -24.00 -6.35 -12.05
N LEU A 181 -22.72 -6.31 -11.72
CA LEU A 181 -21.62 -6.70 -12.57
C LEU A 181 -20.89 -7.91 -11.98
N PRO A 182 -20.39 -8.82 -12.84
CA PRO A 182 -19.64 -9.98 -12.39
C PRO A 182 -18.35 -9.54 -11.67
N LEU A 183 -18.14 -10.05 -10.46
CA LEU A 183 -16.87 -9.89 -9.73
C LEU A 183 -16.52 -11.21 -9.04
N PRO A 184 -15.24 -11.66 -9.09
CA PRO A 184 -14.85 -12.87 -8.38
C PRO A 184 -14.98 -12.69 -6.87
N ARG A 185 -15.28 -13.80 -6.18
CA ARG A 185 -15.39 -13.80 -4.71
C ARG A 185 -14.05 -13.43 -4.07
N GLY A 186 -14.10 -12.63 -3.00
CA GLY A 186 -12.90 -12.20 -2.28
C GLY A 186 -12.08 -11.14 -3.00
N ALA A 187 -12.63 -10.49 -4.03
CA ALA A 187 -12.04 -9.28 -4.59
C ALA A 187 -11.93 -8.17 -3.53
N THR A 188 -10.80 -7.47 -3.51
CA THR A 188 -10.45 -6.41 -2.56
C THR A 188 -9.69 -5.28 -3.27
N ASP A 189 -9.49 -4.14 -2.60
CA ASP A 189 -8.77 -2.97 -3.15
C ASP A 189 -9.36 -2.52 -4.50
N LEU A 190 -10.69 -2.59 -4.60
CA LEU A 190 -11.44 -2.29 -5.82
C LEU A 190 -11.42 -0.78 -6.11
N ARG A 191 -11.05 -0.43 -7.33
CA ARG A 191 -11.20 0.90 -7.91
C ARG A 191 -12.02 0.78 -9.19
N ALA A 192 -12.93 1.72 -9.40
CA ALA A 192 -13.82 1.74 -10.55
C ALA A 192 -13.87 3.13 -11.15
N SER A 193 -13.72 3.22 -12.47
CA SER A 193 -13.84 4.47 -13.21
C SER A 193 -14.77 4.28 -14.41
N LEU A 194 -15.78 5.13 -14.54
CA LEU A 194 -16.75 5.13 -15.64
C LEU A 194 -16.47 6.35 -16.52
N ASP A 195 -16.14 6.12 -17.79
CA ASP A 195 -15.73 7.17 -18.74
C ASP A 195 -14.65 8.11 -18.17
N GLN A 196 -13.70 7.51 -17.43
CA GLN A 196 -12.57 8.19 -16.78
C GLN A 196 -12.96 9.09 -15.58
N PHE A 197 -14.20 9.05 -15.13
CA PHE A 197 -14.63 9.62 -13.85
C PHE A 197 -14.75 8.53 -12.79
N ASP A 198 -14.66 8.89 -11.51
CA ASP A 198 -14.86 7.94 -10.43
C ASP A 198 -16.28 7.37 -10.49
N ALA A 199 -16.38 6.04 -10.60
CA ALA A 199 -17.66 5.36 -10.62
C ALA A 199 -18.17 5.15 -9.19
N GLN A 200 -19.47 5.35 -8.99
CA GLN A 200 -20.12 5.00 -7.73
C GLN A 200 -20.45 3.51 -7.75
N VAL A 201 -19.75 2.75 -6.91
CA VAL A 201 -19.90 1.30 -6.84
C VAL A 201 -19.98 0.81 -5.41
N VAL A 202 -20.75 -0.25 -5.21
CA VAL A 202 -20.90 -0.94 -3.93
C VAL A 202 -20.65 -2.43 -4.14
N GLN A 203 -19.65 -2.98 -3.45
CA GLN A 203 -19.40 -4.42 -3.51
C GLN A 203 -20.51 -5.16 -2.74
N VAL A 204 -21.12 -6.15 -3.38
CA VAL A 204 -22.18 -7.00 -2.81
C VAL A 204 -21.73 -8.45 -2.78
N GLN A 205 -22.48 -9.34 -2.12
CA GLN A 205 -22.06 -10.74 -1.94
C GLN A 205 -21.77 -11.48 -3.25
N GLU A 206 -22.52 -11.16 -4.32
CA GLU A 206 -22.46 -11.89 -5.59
C GLU A 206 -21.78 -11.09 -6.72
N GLY A 207 -21.25 -9.89 -6.47
CA GLY A 207 -20.68 -9.07 -7.53
C GLY A 207 -20.40 -7.62 -7.12
N LEU A 208 -20.49 -6.74 -8.11
CA LEU A 208 -20.34 -5.31 -7.94
C LEU A 208 -21.62 -4.59 -8.38
N ALA A 209 -22.22 -3.79 -7.49
CA ALA A 209 -23.36 -2.96 -7.84
C ALA A 209 -22.85 -1.60 -8.32
N LEU A 210 -23.04 -1.29 -9.60
CA LEU A 210 -22.85 0.06 -10.14
C LEU A 210 -24.09 0.90 -9.82
N THR A 211 -23.89 2.04 -9.17
CA THR A 211 -24.94 2.98 -8.78
C THR A 211 -24.84 4.33 -9.49
N SER A 212 -23.85 4.53 -10.34
CA SER A 212 -23.77 5.70 -11.23
C SER A 212 -24.92 5.70 -12.23
N VAL A 213 -25.49 6.88 -12.52
CA VAL A 213 -26.44 7.03 -13.61
C VAL A 213 -25.74 6.73 -14.94
N LEU A 214 -26.34 5.88 -15.76
CA LEU A 214 -25.81 5.47 -17.06
C LEU A 214 -26.61 6.17 -18.16
N ALA A 215 -25.98 7.09 -18.89
CA ALA A 215 -26.61 7.76 -20.02
C ALA A 215 -26.90 6.77 -21.17
N PRO A 216 -27.72 7.15 -22.16
CA PRO A 216 -27.82 6.41 -23.42
C PRO A 216 -26.48 6.31 -24.15
N GLY A 217 -26.24 5.15 -24.76
CA GLY A 217 -25.03 4.85 -25.52
C GLY A 217 -24.07 3.90 -24.80
N THR A 218 -22.85 3.84 -25.32
CA THR A 218 -21.80 2.96 -24.82
C THR A 218 -20.87 3.70 -23.87
N HIS A 219 -20.64 3.11 -22.71
CA HIS A 219 -19.80 3.62 -21.64
C HIS A 219 -18.72 2.62 -21.28
N GLU A 220 -17.53 3.11 -20.93
CA GLU A 220 -16.39 2.27 -20.54
C GLU A 220 -16.19 2.29 -19.04
N LEU A 221 -16.37 1.14 -18.40
CA LEU A 221 -16.10 0.93 -16.99
C LEU A 221 -14.77 0.18 -16.84
N LEU A 222 -13.78 0.86 -16.27
CA LEU A 222 -12.50 0.30 -15.89
C LEU A 222 -12.53 -0.12 -14.42
N LEU A 223 -12.22 -1.39 -14.15
CA LEU A 223 -12.13 -1.97 -12.81
C LEU A 223 -10.70 -2.43 -12.54
N SER A 224 -10.16 -2.10 -11.37
CA SER A 224 -8.90 -2.67 -10.86
C SER A 224 -9.15 -3.25 -9.48
N TYR A 225 -8.76 -4.51 -9.27
CA TYR A 225 -8.95 -5.18 -7.99
C TYR A 225 -7.89 -6.25 -7.74
N LYS A 226 -7.84 -6.71 -6.49
CA LYS A 226 -6.96 -7.78 -6.04
C LYS A 226 -7.74 -9.00 -5.59
N VAL A 227 -7.29 -10.20 -5.98
CA VAL A 227 -7.87 -11.48 -5.55
C VAL A 227 -6.83 -12.28 -4.80
N ALA A 228 -7.13 -12.66 -3.55
CA ALA A 228 -6.24 -13.51 -2.78
C ALA A 228 -6.24 -14.95 -3.32
N TYR A 229 -5.06 -15.58 -3.32
CA TYR A 229 -4.91 -16.97 -3.73
C TYR A 229 -4.24 -17.81 -2.64
N GLY A 230 -4.63 -19.08 -2.57
CA GLY A 230 -4.18 -20.01 -1.54
C GLY A 230 -3.21 -21.02 -2.14
N GLY A 231 -2.05 -21.23 -1.50
CA GLY A 231 -1.07 -22.16 -2.05
C GLY A 231 -0.59 -21.70 -3.42
N SER A 232 -0.99 -22.42 -4.46
CA SER A 232 -0.72 -22.11 -5.87
C SER A 232 -1.99 -22.02 -6.73
N GLU A 233 -3.14 -21.77 -6.09
CA GLU A 233 -4.45 -21.78 -6.75
C GLU A 233 -5.29 -20.55 -6.43
N ALA A 234 -5.98 -20.03 -7.44
CA ALA A 234 -6.96 -18.94 -7.30
C ALA A 234 -8.26 -19.29 -8.03
N ASP A 235 -9.38 -18.85 -7.46
CA ASP A 235 -10.70 -18.95 -8.06
C ASP A 235 -11.14 -17.57 -8.55
N LEU A 236 -11.42 -17.47 -9.85
CA LEU A 236 -11.94 -16.27 -10.51
C LEU A 236 -13.33 -16.52 -11.13
N ALA A 237 -14.04 -17.54 -10.66
CA ALA A 237 -15.40 -17.83 -11.07
C ALA A 237 -16.30 -16.61 -10.83
N ARG A 238 -17.23 -16.40 -11.77
CA ARG A 238 -18.11 -15.24 -11.79
C ARG A 238 -19.46 -15.57 -12.43
N SER A 239 -20.49 -14.88 -11.96
CA SER A 239 -21.86 -14.97 -12.46
C SER A 239 -22.23 -13.68 -13.17
N PHE A 240 -22.85 -13.77 -14.35
CA PHE A 240 -23.22 -12.62 -15.16
C PHE A 240 -24.67 -12.25 -14.88
N PHE A 241 -24.93 -10.99 -14.51
CA PHE A 241 -26.27 -10.50 -14.18
C PHE A 241 -26.89 -9.65 -15.28
N LEU A 242 -26.09 -9.29 -16.29
CA LEU A 242 -26.51 -8.57 -17.50
C LEU A 242 -26.23 -9.45 -18.73
N PRO A 243 -27.06 -9.38 -19.78
CA PRO A 243 -26.73 -9.98 -21.07
C PRO A 243 -25.34 -9.52 -21.52
N THR A 244 -24.47 -10.47 -21.83
CA THR A 244 -23.07 -10.19 -22.17
C THR A 244 -22.72 -10.84 -23.52
N ASP A 245 -22.46 -10.01 -24.52
CA ASP A 245 -22.23 -10.46 -25.89
C ASP A 245 -20.88 -11.19 -26.00
N SER A 246 -19.85 -10.69 -25.33
CA SER A 246 -18.56 -11.37 -25.24
C SER A 246 -17.81 -11.07 -23.94
N VAL A 247 -17.23 -12.13 -23.35
CA VAL A 247 -16.21 -12.00 -22.31
C VAL A 247 -14.91 -12.64 -22.77
N ARG A 248 -13.79 -11.97 -22.52
CA ARG A 248 -12.44 -12.45 -22.81
C ARG A 248 -11.59 -12.43 -21.54
N LEU A 249 -10.93 -13.54 -21.25
CA LEU A 249 -9.93 -13.67 -20.19
C LEU A 249 -8.54 -13.72 -20.80
N LEU A 250 -7.64 -12.90 -20.27
CA LEU A 250 -6.23 -12.84 -20.64
C LEU A 250 -5.37 -13.13 -19.41
N VAL A 251 -4.52 -14.15 -19.50
CA VAL A 251 -3.60 -14.55 -18.43
C VAL A 251 -2.19 -14.71 -19.00
N PRO A 252 -1.14 -14.09 -18.43
CA PRO A 252 0.22 -14.25 -18.90
C PRO A 252 0.60 -15.74 -18.94
N ALA A 253 1.14 -16.20 -20.07
CA ALA A 253 1.33 -17.62 -20.34
C ALA A 253 2.26 -18.33 -19.34
N MET A 254 3.19 -17.59 -18.75
CA MET A 254 4.13 -18.09 -17.74
C MET A 254 3.62 -17.95 -16.30
N LEU A 255 2.49 -17.29 -16.08
CA LEU A 255 1.99 -16.99 -14.73
C LEU A 255 1.23 -18.15 -14.10
N ALA A 256 0.33 -18.76 -14.86
CA ALA A 256 -0.57 -19.79 -14.37
C ALA A 256 -1.02 -20.74 -15.49
N ARG A 257 -1.49 -21.93 -15.09
CA ARG A 257 -2.32 -22.78 -15.95
C ARG A 257 -3.78 -22.41 -15.70
N VAL A 258 -4.55 -22.20 -16.77
CA VAL A 258 -5.98 -21.88 -16.66
C VAL A 258 -6.80 -23.15 -16.84
N ARG A 259 -7.70 -23.40 -15.89
CA ARG A 259 -8.82 -24.34 -16.03
C ARG A 259 -10.10 -23.54 -16.06
N THR A 260 -10.96 -23.81 -17.04
CA THR A 260 -12.19 -23.06 -17.20
C THR A 260 -13.31 -23.96 -17.68
N SER A 261 -14.52 -23.66 -17.20
CA SER A 261 -15.77 -24.15 -17.75
C SER A 261 -16.57 -22.94 -18.23
N GLY A 262 -16.98 -22.96 -19.49
CA GLY A 262 -17.73 -21.87 -20.13
C GLY A 262 -16.89 -20.94 -21.00
N LEU A 263 -15.55 -20.94 -20.92
CA LEU A 263 -14.69 -20.23 -21.88
C LEU A 263 -14.00 -21.22 -22.83
N ALA A 264 -13.99 -20.92 -24.13
CA ALA A 264 -13.19 -21.61 -25.11
C ALA A 264 -11.79 -20.98 -25.20
N GLN A 265 -10.74 -21.79 -25.32
CA GLN A 265 -9.39 -21.30 -25.53
C GLN A 265 -9.24 -20.74 -26.95
N GLU A 266 -8.68 -19.54 -27.06
CA GLU A 266 -8.30 -18.89 -28.31
C GLU A 266 -6.77 -18.99 -28.50
N PRO A 267 -6.25 -18.66 -29.71
CA PRO A 267 -4.82 -18.48 -29.90
C PRO A 267 -4.22 -17.49 -28.88
N THR A 268 -3.00 -17.78 -28.44
CA THR A 268 -2.22 -16.87 -27.59
C THR A 268 -2.04 -15.52 -28.28
N VAL A 269 -2.16 -14.44 -27.51
CA VAL A 269 -2.00 -13.06 -28.00
C VAL A 269 -0.76 -12.45 -27.37
N SER A 270 0.12 -11.88 -28.18
CA SER A 270 1.29 -11.13 -27.71
C SER A 270 0.94 -9.65 -27.55
N MET A 271 1.15 -9.10 -26.35
CA MET A 271 0.97 -7.68 -26.05
C MET A 271 2.29 -7.11 -25.53
N GLY A 272 2.98 -6.33 -26.36
CA GLY A 272 4.34 -5.89 -26.08
C GLY A 272 5.30 -7.09 -26.00
N ALA A 273 5.96 -7.26 -24.85
CA ALA A 273 6.90 -8.36 -24.61
C ALA A 273 6.29 -9.56 -23.86
N THR A 274 4.97 -9.55 -23.59
CA THR A 274 4.30 -10.60 -22.80
C THR A 274 3.29 -11.35 -23.65
N ASP A 275 3.36 -12.67 -23.61
CA ASP A 275 2.40 -13.56 -24.23
C ASP A 275 1.26 -13.90 -23.26
N TYR A 276 0.02 -13.80 -23.73
CA TYR A 276 -1.18 -14.04 -22.96
C TYR A 276 -1.97 -15.21 -23.53
N LEU A 277 -2.30 -16.17 -22.66
CA LEU A 277 -3.34 -17.16 -22.95
C LEU A 277 -4.68 -16.42 -23.03
N SER A 278 -5.36 -16.56 -24.16
CA SER A 278 -6.67 -15.97 -24.40
C SER A 278 -7.75 -17.03 -24.28
N PHE A 279 -8.83 -16.70 -23.59
CA PHE A 279 -10.03 -17.51 -23.51
C PHE A 279 -11.25 -16.62 -23.73
N ARG A 280 -12.27 -17.10 -24.44
CA ARG A 280 -13.45 -16.32 -24.77
C ARG A 280 -14.74 -17.11 -24.58
N ALA A 281 -15.78 -16.42 -24.13
CA ALA A 281 -17.17 -16.84 -24.29
C ALA A 281 -17.96 -15.75 -25.00
N THR A 282 -19.08 -16.14 -25.59
CA THR A 282 -19.98 -15.25 -26.33
C THR A 282 -21.43 -15.59 -26.03
N GLY A 283 -22.31 -14.59 -26.06
CA GLY A 283 -23.76 -14.76 -25.90
C GLY A 283 -24.16 -15.29 -24.52
N LEU A 284 -23.51 -14.80 -23.46
CA LEU A 284 -23.84 -15.14 -22.09
C LEU A 284 -25.15 -14.45 -21.70
N ARG A 285 -26.08 -15.23 -21.17
CA ARG A 285 -27.37 -14.75 -20.68
C ARG A 285 -27.24 -14.32 -19.22
N GLN A 286 -28.22 -13.54 -18.77
CA GLN A 286 -28.39 -13.26 -17.35
C GLN A 286 -28.53 -14.58 -16.57
N GLY A 287 -27.75 -14.72 -15.50
CA GLY A 287 -27.67 -15.90 -14.64
C GLY A 287 -26.59 -16.90 -15.05
N ASP A 288 -25.97 -16.76 -16.24
CA ASP A 288 -24.90 -17.65 -16.66
C ASP A 288 -23.68 -17.51 -15.75
N ARG A 289 -22.99 -18.64 -15.53
CA ARG A 289 -21.81 -18.71 -14.69
C ARG A 289 -20.63 -19.24 -15.49
N VAL A 290 -19.49 -18.59 -15.32
CA VAL A 290 -18.21 -19.04 -15.88
C VAL A 290 -17.30 -19.42 -14.71
N GLU A 291 -16.79 -20.65 -14.74
CA GLU A 291 -15.84 -21.13 -13.74
C GLU A 291 -14.42 -20.92 -14.27
N ILE A 292 -13.57 -20.26 -13.47
CA ILE A 292 -12.19 -19.97 -13.85
C ILE A 292 -11.32 -20.31 -12.65
N ARG A 293 -10.42 -21.29 -12.81
CA ARG A 293 -9.42 -21.65 -11.81
C ARG A 293 -8.04 -21.48 -12.38
N LEU A 294 -7.21 -20.73 -11.68
CA LEU A 294 -5.79 -20.58 -11.99
C LEU A 294 -5.00 -21.55 -11.12
N GLU A 295 -4.17 -22.36 -11.75
CA GLU A 295 -3.30 -23.35 -11.12
C GLU A 295 -1.83 -22.99 -11.36
N ARG A 296 -0.93 -23.55 -10.53
CA ARG A 296 0.52 -23.31 -10.59
C ARG A 296 0.92 -21.84 -10.44
N LEU A 297 0.15 -21.06 -9.68
CA LEU A 297 0.54 -19.72 -9.30
C LEU A 297 1.80 -19.74 -8.40
N PRO A 298 2.60 -18.65 -8.40
CA PRO A 298 3.77 -18.53 -7.53
C PRO A 298 3.41 -18.69 -6.05
N ALA A 299 3.78 -19.81 -5.42
CA ALA A 299 3.48 -20.03 -4.00
C ALA A 299 4.52 -19.38 -3.09
N SER A 300 4.08 -18.71 -2.01
CA SER A 300 4.98 -18.28 -0.92
C SER A 300 5.53 -19.49 -0.17
N SER A 301 6.76 -19.34 0.35
CA SER A 301 7.38 -20.39 1.19
C SER A 301 6.50 -20.67 2.41
N PRO A 302 6.19 -21.95 2.73
CA PRO A 302 5.41 -22.32 3.91
C PRO A 302 5.99 -21.74 5.22
N LEU A 303 7.32 -21.67 5.30
CA LEU A 303 8.06 -21.09 6.42
C LEU A 303 7.75 -19.58 6.58
N LEU A 304 7.75 -18.83 5.48
CA LEU A 304 7.46 -17.39 5.49
C LEU A 304 6.00 -17.09 5.86
N ARG A 305 5.06 -17.98 5.51
CA ARG A 305 3.66 -17.89 5.95
C ARG A 305 3.51 -18.10 7.46
N LEU A 306 4.23 -19.06 8.02
CA LEU A 306 4.25 -19.30 9.46
C LEU A 306 4.84 -18.09 10.22
N TRP A 307 5.95 -17.54 9.73
CA TRP A 307 6.57 -16.34 10.31
C TRP A 307 5.62 -15.14 10.33
N ARG A 308 4.89 -14.86 9.23
CA ARG A 308 3.91 -13.75 9.19
C ARG A 308 2.64 -14.02 10.00
N ALA A 309 2.19 -15.26 10.09
CA ALA A 309 1.08 -15.63 10.98
C ALA A 309 1.48 -15.40 12.45
N LEU A 310 2.75 -15.67 12.78
CA LEU A 310 3.32 -15.32 14.08
C LEU A 310 3.34 -13.80 14.25
N GLU A 311 3.91 -13.03 13.30
CA GLU A 311 3.98 -11.55 13.35
C GLU A 311 2.61 -10.86 13.47
N ARG A 312 1.59 -11.27 12.69
CA ARG A 312 0.22 -10.71 12.80
C ARG A 312 -0.44 -10.97 14.15
N THR A 313 0.05 -11.97 14.90
CA THR A 313 -0.40 -12.33 16.24
C THR A 313 0.56 -11.82 17.34
N THR A 314 1.67 -11.18 16.94
CA THR A 314 2.76 -10.72 17.80
C THR A 314 2.44 -9.37 18.41
N GLY A 315 1.59 -9.42 19.43
CA GLY A 315 1.40 -8.34 20.40
C GLY A 315 0.56 -8.81 21.58
N ARG A 316 -0.36 -9.77 21.35
CA ARG A 316 -1.29 -10.26 22.36
C ARG A 316 -0.99 -11.64 22.94
N ILE A 317 -0.28 -12.53 22.22
CA ILE A 317 -0.09 -13.93 22.64
C ILE A 317 1.35 -14.25 23.06
N LEU A 318 2.37 -13.64 22.45
CA LEU A 318 3.76 -13.88 22.83
C LEU A 318 4.08 -13.41 24.26
N LEU A 319 3.44 -12.33 24.73
CA LEU A 319 3.62 -11.83 26.10
C LEU A 319 3.10 -12.82 27.17
N PRO A 320 1.85 -13.33 27.11
CA PRO A 320 1.37 -14.31 28.09
C PRO A 320 2.04 -15.68 27.95
N VAL A 321 2.47 -16.10 26.75
CA VAL A 321 3.21 -17.37 26.58
C VAL A 321 4.63 -17.25 27.13
N ALA A 322 5.35 -16.16 26.85
CA ALA A 322 6.68 -15.92 27.43
C ALA A 322 6.61 -15.74 28.95
N LEU A 323 5.59 -15.05 29.46
CA LEU A 323 5.33 -14.93 30.90
C LEU A 323 4.97 -16.29 31.50
N GLY A 324 4.13 -17.08 30.84
CA GLY A 324 3.75 -18.43 31.26
C GLY A 324 4.95 -19.38 31.32
N LEU A 325 5.81 -19.36 30.30
CA LEU A 325 7.05 -20.12 30.27
C LEU A 325 8.06 -19.63 31.32
N GLY A 326 8.16 -18.31 31.54
CA GLY A 326 8.99 -17.73 32.60
C GLY A 326 8.51 -18.13 34.01
N LEU A 327 7.21 -18.09 34.26
CA LEU A 327 6.61 -18.53 35.52
C LEU A 327 6.74 -20.05 35.72
N ALA A 328 6.60 -20.85 34.65
CA ALA A 328 6.83 -22.29 34.70
C ALA A 328 8.31 -22.60 34.99
N ALA A 329 9.25 -21.89 34.37
CA ALA A 329 10.67 -22.02 34.65
C ALA A 329 11.01 -21.63 36.09
N LEU A 330 10.40 -20.56 36.63
CA LEU A 330 10.55 -20.18 38.04
C LEU A 330 9.90 -21.18 39.00
N ALA A 331 8.76 -21.78 38.64
CA ALA A 331 8.12 -22.81 39.43
C ALA A 331 8.95 -24.10 39.46
N VAL A 332 9.47 -24.54 38.31
CA VAL A 332 10.39 -25.68 38.19
C VAL A 332 11.68 -25.39 38.93
N TYR A 333 12.24 -24.19 38.78
CA TYR A 333 13.42 -23.76 39.53
C TYR A 333 13.14 -23.81 41.03
N GLY A 334 12.01 -23.28 41.50
CA GLY A 334 11.59 -23.35 42.91
C GLY A 334 11.34 -24.77 43.43
N LEU A 335 10.85 -25.68 42.57
CA LEU A 335 10.66 -27.10 42.90
C LEU A 335 11.99 -27.88 42.94
N VAL A 336 12.95 -27.54 42.08
CA VAL A 336 14.27 -28.17 42.02
C VAL A 336 15.23 -27.57 43.07
N SER A 337 15.06 -26.29 43.41
CA SER A 337 15.80 -25.59 44.46
C SER A 337 15.18 -25.75 45.86
N ARG A 338 14.01 -26.38 45.97
CA ARG A 338 13.59 -27.05 47.21
C ARG A 338 14.53 -28.23 47.45
N ARG A 339 15.68 -27.92 48.05
CA ARG A 339 16.37 -28.91 48.87
C ARG A 339 15.34 -29.41 49.89
N PRO A 340 15.26 -30.72 50.14
CA PRO A 340 14.42 -31.21 51.22
C PRO A 340 14.78 -30.42 52.47
N ALA A 341 13.77 -29.81 53.10
CA ALA A 341 13.86 -29.53 54.51
C ALA A 341 13.96 -30.89 55.19
N GLU A 342 15.19 -31.42 55.25
CA GLU A 342 15.51 -32.48 56.19
C GLU A 342 15.27 -31.89 57.57
N GLY A 343 14.23 -32.42 58.21
CA GLY A 343 14.16 -32.40 59.65
C GLY A 343 15.42 -33.04 60.20
N SER A 344 16.32 -32.21 60.70
CA SER A 344 17.00 -32.40 61.97
C SER A 344 17.63 -31.06 62.29
N LEU A 345 17.48 -30.59 63.52
CA LEU A 345 18.33 -29.56 64.07
C LEU A 345 19.63 -30.27 64.50
N PRO A 346 20.78 -30.14 63.83
CA PRO A 346 22.04 -30.37 64.50
C PRO A 346 22.40 -29.03 65.15
N GLN A 347 22.31 -29.02 66.46
CA GLN A 347 23.06 -28.12 67.31
C GLN A 347 24.46 -27.93 66.69
N ALA A 348 24.81 -26.70 66.34
CA ALA A 348 26.06 -26.35 65.69
C ALA A 348 27.24 -26.90 66.52
N ALA A 349 27.75 -28.06 66.13
CA ALA A 349 29.00 -28.58 66.65
C ALA A 349 30.10 -27.68 66.08
N ALA A 350 30.80 -26.98 66.96
CA ALA A 350 31.89 -26.11 66.59
C ALA A 350 32.93 -26.90 65.77
N PRO A 351 33.46 -26.34 64.66
CA PRO A 351 34.52 -27.00 63.89
C PRO A 351 35.77 -27.16 64.75
N THR A 352 36.10 -28.40 65.12
CA THR A 352 37.22 -28.73 66.04
C THR A 352 38.50 -29.09 65.30
N ASP A 353 38.43 -29.37 63.99
CA ASP A 353 39.57 -29.83 63.19
C ASP A 353 40.11 -28.79 62.21
N ARG A 354 41.42 -28.80 62.01
CA ARG A 354 42.16 -27.88 61.13
C ARG A 354 41.55 -27.80 59.73
N ALA A 355 41.22 -28.96 59.13
CA ALA A 355 40.64 -29.02 57.79
C ALA A 355 39.28 -28.31 57.71
N SER A 356 38.46 -28.42 58.76
CA SER A 356 37.15 -27.77 58.82
C SER A 356 37.26 -26.25 58.98
N LEU A 357 38.25 -25.76 59.74
CA LEU A 357 38.51 -24.33 59.88
C LEU A 357 39.06 -23.70 58.59
N VAL A 358 39.91 -24.42 57.86
CA VAL A 358 40.42 -23.96 56.56
C VAL A 358 39.30 -23.92 55.51
N ALA A 359 38.45 -24.94 55.46
CA ALA A 359 37.28 -24.96 54.58
C ALA A 359 36.30 -23.81 54.89
N ALA A 360 36.06 -23.53 56.18
CA ALA A 360 35.23 -22.39 56.59
C ALA A 360 35.83 -21.04 56.20
N LEU A 361 37.16 -20.90 56.21
CA LEU A 361 37.83 -19.69 55.72
C LEU A 361 37.68 -19.52 54.21
N ALA A 362 37.77 -20.61 53.45
CA ALA A 362 37.61 -20.60 51.99
C ALA A 362 36.17 -20.22 51.59
N ASP A 363 35.16 -20.83 52.24
CA ASP A 363 33.75 -20.46 52.01
C ASP A 363 33.48 -18.99 52.34
N LEU A 364 34.08 -18.48 53.42
CA LEU A 364 33.95 -17.07 53.80
C LEU A 364 34.59 -16.12 52.76
N ASP A 365 35.75 -16.48 52.21
CA ASP A 365 36.44 -15.71 51.16
C ASP A 365 35.63 -15.74 49.84
N ASP A 366 35.04 -16.87 49.46
CA ASP A 366 34.18 -17.00 48.28
C ASP A 366 32.90 -16.15 48.42
N ARG A 367 32.28 -16.14 49.60
CA ARG A 367 31.10 -15.30 49.88
C ARG A 367 31.42 -13.80 49.87
N PHE A 368 32.62 -13.40 50.29
CA PHE A 368 33.04 -12.00 50.18
C PHE A 368 33.34 -11.61 48.73
N SER A 369 34.01 -12.47 47.95
CA SER A 369 34.33 -12.19 46.54
C SER A 369 33.07 -12.03 45.67
N THR A 370 32.01 -12.79 45.99
CA THR A 370 30.70 -12.71 45.33
C THR A 370 29.83 -11.53 45.83
N HIS A 371 30.37 -10.65 46.69
CA HIS A 371 29.67 -9.52 47.32
C HIS A 371 28.42 -9.92 48.12
N SER A 372 28.35 -11.19 48.56
CA SER A 372 27.22 -11.75 49.30
C SER A 372 27.23 -11.38 50.79
N ILE A 373 28.35 -10.82 51.30
CA ILE A 373 28.51 -10.36 52.69
C ILE A 373 29.25 -9.02 52.75
N GLY A 374 28.94 -8.20 53.76
CA GLY A 374 29.56 -6.89 53.95
C GLY A 374 30.99 -6.95 54.50
N GLN A 375 31.81 -5.94 54.19
CA GLN A 375 33.25 -5.93 54.55
C GLN A 375 33.52 -5.97 56.06
N GLN A 376 32.70 -5.31 56.88
CA GLN A 376 32.84 -5.36 58.35
C GLN A 376 32.55 -6.77 58.89
N GLU A 377 31.51 -7.41 58.39
CA GLU A 377 31.10 -8.75 58.80
C GLU A 377 32.14 -9.81 58.37
N TYR A 378 32.64 -9.70 57.13
CA TYR A 378 33.75 -10.52 56.63
C TYR A 378 34.98 -10.45 57.54
N ARG A 379 35.41 -9.24 57.92
CA ARG A 379 36.59 -9.06 58.79
C ARG A 379 36.39 -9.66 60.17
N ALA A 380 35.23 -9.45 60.80
CA ALA A 380 34.95 -9.97 62.13
C ALA A 380 34.94 -11.51 62.18
N GLN A 381 34.31 -12.15 61.18
CA GLN A 381 34.23 -13.61 61.10
C GLN A 381 35.60 -14.25 60.76
N ARG A 382 36.37 -13.61 59.87
CA ARG A 382 37.69 -14.10 59.47
C ARG A 382 38.71 -14.07 60.61
N GLU A 383 38.72 -13.01 61.42
CA GLU A 383 39.61 -12.93 62.59
C GLU A 383 39.26 -14.00 63.62
N THR A 384 37.96 -14.22 63.87
CA THR A 384 37.51 -15.27 64.81
C THR A 384 37.96 -16.67 64.39
N LEU A 385 37.89 -16.98 63.10
CA LEU A 385 38.31 -18.28 62.57
C LEU A 385 39.84 -18.45 62.58
N LYS A 386 40.60 -17.38 62.28
CA LYS A 386 42.06 -17.40 62.37
C LYS A 386 42.56 -17.59 63.80
N ASP A 387 41.96 -16.92 64.77
CA ASP A 387 42.32 -17.07 66.18
C ASP A 387 42.11 -18.49 66.68
N ARG A 388 41.02 -19.14 66.24
CA ARG A 388 40.75 -20.54 66.56
C ARG A 388 41.77 -21.48 65.92
N LEU A 389 42.15 -21.24 64.66
CA LEU A 389 43.18 -22.01 63.97
C LEU A 389 44.53 -21.88 64.68
N LEU A 390 44.89 -20.67 65.12
CA LEU A 390 46.14 -20.42 65.83
C LEU A 390 46.19 -21.14 67.18
N ARG A 391 45.10 -21.12 67.95
CA ARG A 391 45.01 -21.84 69.23
C ARG A 391 45.08 -23.36 69.06
N LEU A 392 44.47 -23.89 67.99
CA LEU A 392 44.53 -25.31 67.68
C LEU A 392 45.97 -25.74 67.35
N GLU A 393 46.69 -24.96 66.55
CA GLU A 393 48.10 -25.22 66.21
C GLU A 393 49.04 -25.14 67.43
N LEU A 394 48.80 -24.16 68.33
CA LEU A 394 49.56 -24.04 69.58
C LEU A 394 49.27 -25.19 70.55
N GLY A 395 48.03 -25.65 70.63
CA GLY A 395 47.64 -26.81 71.43
C GLY A 395 48.24 -28.13 70.90
N GLN A 396 48.25 -28.33 69.58
CA GLN A 396 48.85 -29.52 68.97
C GLN A 396 50.38 -29.56 69.13
N ARG A 397 51.05 -28.39 69.07
CA ARG A 397 52.49 -28.28 69.33
C ARG A 397 52.84 -28.54 70.80
N ALA A 398 51.99 -28.13 71.74
CA ALA A 398 52.17 -28.44 73.16
C ALA A 398 51.98 -29.94 73.45
N SER A 399 51.01 -30.60 72.81
CA SER A 399 50.75 -32.05 72.98
C SER A 399 51.82 -32.95 72.32
N GLN A 400 52.56 -32.48 71.32
CA GLN A 400 53.68 -33.22 70.71
C GLN A 400 55.01 -33.07 71.48
N ALA A 401 55.07 -32.20 72.49
CA ALA A 401 56.29 -31.91 73.26
C ALA A 401 56.42 -32.70 74.59
N GLN A 402 55.57 -33.70 74.85
CA GLN A 402 55.55 -34.42 76.14
C GLN A 402 55.76 -35.94 75.95
N PRO A 403 56.82 -36.57 76.50
CA PRO A 403 57.23 -37.94 76.18
C PRO A 403 56.60 -39.04 77.07
N ALA A 404 56.71 -40.28 76.56
CA ALA A 404 56.11 -41.54 76.97
C ALA A 404 56.27 -41.97 78.45
N GLY A 405 55.29 -42.73 78.95
CA GLY A 405 55.39 -43.44 80.22
C GLY A 405 54.23 -44.39 80.53
N GLN A 406 54.54 -45.69 80.50
CA GLN A 406 54.02 -46.78 81.35
C GLN A 406 52.74 -47.56 80.97
N GLU A 407 53.01 -48.75 80.44
CA GLU A 407 52.32 -50.04 80.70
C GLU A 407 52.28 -50.37 82.21
N PRO A 408 51.36 -51.24 82.72
CA PRO A 408 51.62 -52.69 82.63
C PRO A 408 50.39 -53.65 82.55
N ALA A 409 50.61 -54.76 81.83
CA ALA A 409 50.50 -56.19 82.20
C ALA A 409 49.22 -56.85 82.80
N GLN A 410 48.79 -57.91 82.07
CA GLN A 410 48.57 -59.33 82.45
C GLN A 410 47.39 -59.80 83.35
N ASN A 411 46.42 -60.48 82.70
CA ASN A 411 45.97 -61.91 82.79
C ASN A 411 45.75 -62.61 84.17
N PRO A 412 45.02 -63.75 84.25
CA PRO A 412 44.71 -64.76 83.22
C PRO A 412 43.26 -64.89 82.74
#